data_AF-A0A968ZET9-F1
#
_entry.id   AF-A0A968ZET9-F1
#
_cell.length_a   1.000
_cell.length_b   1.000
_cell.length_c   1.000
_cell.angle_alpha   90.00
_cell.angle_beta   90.00
_cell.angle_gamma   90.00
#
_symmetry.space_group_name_H-M   'P 1'
#
loop_
_entity.id
_entity.type
_entity.pdbx_description
1 polymer ?
#
loop_
_entity_poly.entity_id
_entity_poly.type
_entity_poly.pdbx_seq_one_letter_code
_entity_poly.pdbx_strand_id
1 'polypeptide(L)'
;MAQDLDVITIGRSSVDLYGQQVGGRLEDMGSFAKSVGGCPSNIAIGAARLGLKSAVLTRVGDEHMGRYIREQMAREGVAIDGIITDPKRLTALVILGVRDSDSFPLIFYRTDCADMALEEGDVIRRCSGVRARSW
;
A
#
# COMPACT_ATOMS: atom_id res chain seq x y z
N MET A 1 22.94 -5.87 9.02
CA MET A 1 22.41 -7.08 9.67
C MET A 1 20.94 -7.18 9.31
N ALA A 2 20.44 -8.34 8.85
CA ALA A 2 19.01 -8.52 8.64
C ALA A 2 18.33 -8.47 10.02
N GLN A 3 17.34 -7.59 10.18
CA GLN A 3 16.55 -7.55 11.41
C GLN A 3 15.45 -8.60 11.31
N ASP A 4 15.22 -9.35 12.39
CA ASP A 4 14.04 -10.20 12.48
C ASP A 4 12.78 -9.33 12.41
N LEU A 5 11.91 -9.62 11.45
CA LEU A 5 10.61 -8.98 11.27
C LEU A 5 9.56 -9.77 12.06
N ASP A 6 8.69 -9.06 12.75
CA ASP A 6 7.57 -9.65 13.51
C ASP A 6 6.40 -10.00 12.57
N VAL A 7 6.14 -9.15 11.56
CA VAL A 7 5.03 -9.29 10.62
C VAL A 7 5.48 -8.94 9.21
N ILE A 8 5.12 -9.81 8.26
CA ILE A 8 5.21 -9.52 6.83
C ILE A 8 3.83 -9.62 6.24
N THR A 9 3.40 -8.55 5.59
CA THR A 9 2.18 -8.52 4.79
C THR A 9 2.54 -8.61 3.31
N ILE A 10 1.63 -9.09 2.48
CA ILE A 10 1.84 -9.20 1.03
C ILE A 10 0.62 -8.72 0.28
N GLY A 11 0.84 -8.00 -0.82
CA GLY A 11 -0.21 -7.61 -1.75
C GLY A 11 -0.29 -6.09 -1.92
N ARG A 12 -1.50 -5.57 -2.10
CA ARG A 12 -1.74 -4.21 -2.60
C ARG A 12 -1.09 -3.11 -1.75
N SER A 13 -0.43 -2.21 -2.45
CA SER A 13 -0.20 -0.82 -2.03
C SER A 13 -0.80 0.13 -3.07
N SER A 14 -1.61 1.08 -2.61
CA SER A 14 -2.22 2.11 -3.45
C SER A 14 -2.01 3.49 -2.85
N VAL A 15 -2.26 4.51 -3.66
CA VAL A 15 -2.57 5.84 -3.16
C VAL A 15 -4.08 5.98 -3.07
N ASP A 16 -4.56 6.40 -1.92
CA ASP A 16 -5.98 6.64 -1.67
C ASP A 16 -6.19 8.16 -1.53
N LEU A 17 -7.11 8.71 -2.33
CA LEU A 17 -7.49 10.13 -2.34
C LEU A 17 -8.85 10.30 -1.68
N TYR A 18 -8.83 10.78 -0.45
CA TYR A 18 -10.00 10.99 0.40
C TYR A 18 -10.61 12.37 0.14
N GLY A 19 -11.80 12.41 -0.45
CA GLY A 19 -12.57 13.62 -0.65
C GLY A 19 -12.80 14.34 0.67
N GLN A 20 -12.53 15.65 0.69
CA GLN A 20 -12.53 16.44 1.93
C GLN A 20 -13.90 17.03 2.28
N GLN A 21 -14.82 17.09 1.33
CA GLN A 21 -16.18 17.63 1.50
C GLN A 21 -17.12 16.54 2.04
N VAL A 22 -16.91 16.12 3.29
CA VAL A 22 -17.71 15.10 3.98
C VAL A 22 -19.21 15.41 3.89
N GLY A 23 -20.03 14.40 3.59
CA GLY A 23 -21.47 14.57 3.36
C GLY A 23 -21.83 14.78 1.89
N GLY A 24 -20.88 15.22 1.08
CA GLY A 24 -21.07 15.52 -0.34
C GLY A 24 -21.03 14.28 -1.23
N ARG A 25 -21.42 14.46 -2.50
CA ARG A 25 -21.22 13.46 -3.54
C ARG A 25 -19.77 13.46 -3.99
N LEU A 26 -19.28 12.33 -4.50
CA LEU A 26 -17.89 12.23 -4.97
C LEU A 26 -17.63 13.17 -6.17
N GLU A 27 -18.64 13.40 -6.99
CA GLU A 27 -18.60 14.32 -8.15
C GLU A 27 -18.45 15.79 -7.75
N ASP A 28 -18.83 16.15 -6.52
CA ASP A 28 -18.78 17.52 -5.99
C ASP A 28 -17.47 17.80 -5.22
N MET A 29 -16.57 16.81 -5.09
CA MET A 29 -15.34 16.93 -4.31
C MET A 29 -14.33 17.83 -5.04
N GLY A 30 -14.00 18.98 -4.44
CA GLY A 30 -13.02 19.92 -4.96
C GLY A 30 -11.60 19.71 -4.43
N SER A 31 -11.42 18.85 -3.42
CA SER A 31 -10.11 18.61 -2.81
C SER A 31 -10.03 17.23 -2.17
N PHE A 32 -8.81 16.70 -2.13
CA PHE A 32 -8.52 15.35 -1.65
C PHE A 32 -7.32 15.35 -0.71
N ALA A 33 -7.42 14.61 0.40
CA ALA A 33 -6.27 14.24 1.20
C ALA A 33 -5.66 12.94 0.66
N LYS A 34 -4.34 12.95 0.46
CA LYS A 34 -3.61 11.80 -0.06
C LYS A 34 -3.10 10.94 1.10
N SER A 35 -3.34 9.63 1.02
CA SER A 35 -2.81 8.64 1.96
C SER A 35 -2.26 7.41 1.22
N VAL A 36 -1.43 6.63 1.89
CA VAL A 36 -1.20 5.23 1.52
C VAL A 36 -2.48 4.44 1.78
N GLY A 37 -2.79 3.52 0.88
CA GLY A 37 -3.88 2.57 1.02
C GLY A 37 -3.47 1.14 0.63
N GLY A 38 -4.45 0.24 0.68
CA GLY A 38 -4.24 -1.20 0.53
C GLY A 38 -4.23 -1.92 1.87
N CYS A 39 -5.04 -2.99 2.00
CA CYS A 39 -5.17 -3.73 3.25
C CYS A 39 -3.82 -4.23 3.81
N PRO A 40 -2.93 -4.87 3.01
CA PRO A 40 -1.60 -5.27 3.50
C PRO A 40 -0.77 -4.08 3.99
N SER A 41 -0.77 -2.99 3.22
CA SER A 41 -0.07 -1.75 3.56
C SER A 41 -0.55 -1.14 4.88
N ASN A 42 -1.87 -1.07 5.06
CA ASN A 42 -2.49 -0.55 6.28
C ASN A 42 -2.16 -1.41 7.51
N ILE A 43 -2.13 -2.74 7.35
CA ILE A 43 -1.74 -3.67 8.42
C ILE A 43 -0.27 -3.47 8.78
N ALA A 44 0.63 -3.35 7.80
CA ALA A 44 2.05 -3.12 8.06
C ALA A 44 2.30 -1.79 8.79
N ILE A 45 1.65 -0.70 8.34
CA ILE A 45 1.72 0.62 9.00
C ILE A 45 1.16 0.54 10.42
N GLY A 46 -0.02 -0.08 10.60
CA GLY A 46 -0.62 -0.24 11.92
C GLY A 46 0.26 -1.04 12.88
N ALA A 47 0.87 -2.13 12.40
CA ALA A 47 1.81 -2.94 13.17
C ALA A 47 3.06 -2.12 13.57
N ALA A 48 3.63 -1.34 12.66
CA ALA A 48 4.78 -0.47 12.95
C ALA A 48 4.46 0.57 14.02
N ARG A 49 3.29 1.22 13.92
CA ARG A 49 2.81 2.19 14.92
C ARG A 49 2.59 1.58 16.31
N LEU A 50 2.32 0.28 16.38
CA LEU A 50 2.19 -0.48 17.63
C LEU A 50 3.54 -1.00 18.17
N GLY A 51 4.66 -0.69 17.50
CA GLY A 51 6.01 -1.04 17.94
C GLY A 51 6.56 -2.36 17.38
N LEU A 52 5.85 -3.01 16.44
CA LEU A 52 6.33 -4.22 15.77
C LEU A 52 7.25 -3.86 14.59
N LYS A 53 8.22 -4.73 14.30
CA LYS A 53 9.04 -4.66 13.09
C LYS A 53 8.27 -5.25 11.92
N SER A 54 7.57 -4.42 11.16
CA SER A 54 6.73 -4.86 10.05
C SER A 54 7.36 -4.60 8.68
N ALA A 55 6.93 -5.38 7.69
CA ALA A 55 7.24 -5.17 6.28
C ALA A 55 6.00 -5.42 5.40
N VAL A 56 6.03 -4.89 4.19
CA VAL A 56 5.08 -5.24 3.13
C VAL A 56 5.86 -5.68 1.89
N LEU A 57 5.49 -6.85 1.36
CA LEU A 57 5.91 -7.32 0.04
C LEU A 57 4.89 -6.86 -1.00
N THR A 58 5.32 -5.95 -1.88
CA THR A 58 4.47 -5.29 -2.86
C THR A 58 5.29 -4.79 -4.05
N ARG A 59 4.60 -4.42 -5.13
CA ARG A 59 5.18 -3.67 -6.24
C ARG A 59 4.50 -2.31 -6.35
N VAL A 60 5.29 -1.28 -6.61
CA VAL A 60 4.83 0.10 -6.89
C VAL A 60 5.46 0.59 -8.18
N GLY A 61 4.82 1.53 -8.87
CA GLY A 61 5.36 2.04 -10.14
C GLY A 61 6.60 2.91 -9.95
N ASP A 62 7.44 3.03 -10.99
CA ASP A 62 8.57 3.98 -11.05
C ASP A 62 8.11 5.43 -11.33
N GLU A 63 7.07 5.85 -10.63
CA GLU A 63 6.50 7.18 -10.74
C GLU A 63 6.28 7.81 -9.37
N HIS A 64 5.67 9.00 -9.34
CA HIS A 64 5.61 9.83 -8.15
C HIS A 64 4.78 9.22 -7.02
N MET A 65 3.73 8.46 -7.36
CA MET A 65 2.88 7.77 -6.37
C MET A 65 3.62 6.58 -5.76
N GLY A 66 4.39 5.83 -6.54
CA GLY A 66 5.23 4.76 -6.03
C GLY A 66 6.35 5.27 -5.12
N ARG A 67 7.03 6.35 -5.51
CA ARG A 67 8.00 7.04 -4.63
C ARG A 67 7.33 7.56 -3.35
N TYR A 68 6.16 8.16 -3.46
CA TYR A 68 5.37 8.59 -2.30
C TYR A 68 5.07 7.43 -1.35
N ILE A 69 4.61 6.27 -1.85
CA ILE A 69 4.35 5.10 -1.00
C ILE A 69 5.62 4.66 -0.28
N ARG A 70 6.76 4.54 -0.98
CA ARG A 70 8.03 4.16 -0.34
C ARG A 70 8.44 5.12 0.77
N GLU A 71 8.34 6.42 0.51
CA GLU A 71 8.69 7.45 1.49
C GLU A 71 7.74 7.45 2.70
N GLN A 72 6.43 7.30 2.47
CA GLN A 72 5.47 7.22 3.58
C GLN A 72 5.67 5.95 4.41
N MET A 73 5.87 4.79 3.79
CA MET A 73 6.15 3.53 4.50
C MET A 73 7.38 3.65 5.40
N ALA A 74 8.45 4.28 4.90
CA ALA A 74 9.64 4.55 5.70
C ALA A 74 9.36 5.49 6.87
N ARG A 75 8.57 6.56 6.67
CA ARG A 75 8.14 7.49 7.74
C ARG A 75 7.30 6.81 8.81
N GLU A 76 6.47 5.85 8.41
CA GLU A 76 5.62 5.05 9.30
C GLU A 76 6.39 3.93 10.02
N GLY A 77 7.69 3.77 9.74
CA GLY A 77 8.54 2.75 10.38
C GLY A 77 8.44 1.36 9.76
N VAL A 78 7.82 1.21 8.59
CA VAL A 78 7.72 -0.06 7.86
C VAL A 78 9.01 -0.32 7.10
N ALA A 79 9.53 -1.55 7.16
CA ALA A 79 10.68 -1.95 6.36
C ALA A 79 10.33 -1.97 4.85
N ILE A 80 11.12 -1.26 4.05
CA ILE A 80 10.83 -0.99 2.63
C ILE A 80 11.57 -1.91 1.64
N ASP A 81 12.38 -2.86 2.14
CA ASP A 81 13.14 -3.79 1.29
C ASP A 81 12.23 -4.72 0.47
N GLY A 82 11.00 -4.96 0.95
CA GLY A 82 9.96 -5.72 0.23
C GLY A 82 9.14 -4.90 -0.76
N ILE A 83 9.37 -3.58 -0.86
CA ILE A 83 8.70 -2.74 -1.85
C ILE A 83 9.55 -2.75 -3.11
N ILE A 84 9.05 -3.35 -4.18
CA ILE A 84 9.73 -3.47 -5.47
C ILE A 84 9.22 -2.38 -6.39
N THR A 85 10.12 -1.78 -7.17
CA THR A 85 9.76 -0.76 -8.17
C THR A 85 9.56 -1.43 -9.53
N ASP A 86 8.35 -1.31 -10.09
CA ASP A 86 8.01 -1.76 -11.44
C ASP A 86 8.20 -0.57 -12.43
N PRO A 87 9.11 -0.66 -13.40
CA PRO A 87 9.37 0.42 -14.35
C PRO A 87 8.34 0.52 -15.48
N LYS A 88 7.39 -0.42 -15.58
CA LYS A 88 6.43 -0.54 -16.69
C LYS A 88 5.01 -0.18 -16.26
N ARG A 89 4.64 -0.47 -15.01
CA ARG A 89 3.27 -0.33 -14.51
C ARG A 89 3.11 0.82 -13.54
N LEU A 90 1.92 1.41 -13.53
CA LEU A 90 1.57 2.49 -12.60
C LEU A 90 1.17 1.94 -11.23
N THR A 91 1.41 2.74 -10.20
CA THR A 91 0.87 2.50 -8.85
C THR A 91 -0.66 2.62 -8.86
N ALA A 92 -1.34 1.71 -8.14
CA ALA A 92 -2.79 1.74 -8.02
C ALA A 92 -3.29 3.02 -7.32
N LEU A 93 -4.43 3.55 -7.77
CA LEU A 93 -5.09 4.71 -7.20
C LEU A 93 -6.52 4.37 -6.80
N VAL A 94 -6.96 4.89 -5.66
CA VAL A 94 -8.36 4.85 -5.23
C VAL A 94 -8.83 6.28 -4.99
N ILE A 95 -9.97 6.64 -5.56
CA ILE A 95 -10.65 7.91 -5.25
C ILE A 95 -11.89 7.56 -4.44
N LEU A 96 -12.07 8.20 -3.29
CA LEU A 96 -13.18 7.89 -2.40
C LEU A 96 -13.74 9.11 -1.70
N GLY A 97 -15.03 9.06 -1.36
CA GLY A 97 -15.74 10.06 -0.58
C GLY A 97 -16.34 9.46 0.68
N VAL A 98 -16.70 10.33 1.63
CA VAL A 98 -17.50 9.96 2.82
C VAL A 98 -18.83 10.69 2.71
N ARG A 99 -19.90 9.95 2.37
CA ARG A 99 -21.24 10.55 2.23
C ARG A 99 -22.00 10.51 3.54
N ASP A 100 -22.01 9.36 4.20
CA ASP A 100 -22.62 9.17 5.52
C ASP A 100 -21.97 7.95 6.22
N SER A 101 -22.51 7.50 7.35
CA SER A 101 -21.98 6.37 8.12
C SER A 101 -21.95 5.05 7.36
N ASP A 102 -22.77 4.92 6.30
CA ASP A 102 -23.03 3.66 5.61
C ASP A 102 -22.62 3.73 4.12
N SER A 103 -22.37 4.93 3.59
CA SER A 103 -22.07 5.17 2.18
C SER A 103 -20.71 5.84 1.98
N PHE A 104 -19.80 5.04 1.40
CA PHE A 104 -18.46 5.46 1.02
C PHE A 104 -18.26 5.13 -0.45
N PRO A 105 -18.58 6.04 -1.40
CA PRO A 105 -18.32 5.79 -2.81
C PRO A 105 -16.82 5.63 -3.04
N LEU A 106 -16.42 4.56 -3.74
CA LEU A 106 -15.03 4.28 -4.09
C LEU A 106 -14.90 4.00 -5.60
N ILE A 107 -13.86 4.53 -6.22
CA ILE A 107 -13.46 4.23 -7.60
C ILE A 107 -12.04 3.68 -7.58
N PHE A 108 -11.86 2.47 -8.09
CA PHE A 108 -10.56 1.82 -8.20
C PHE A 108 -9.97 2.04 -9.60
N TYR A 109 -8.85 2.76 -9.67
CA TYR A 109 -8.00 2.85 -10.85
C TYR A 109 -6.88 1.82 -10.69
N ARG A 110 -7.18 0.57 -11.05
CA ARG A 110 -6.31 -0.60 -10.76
C ARG A 110 -6.23 -1.62 -11.90
N THR A 111 -6.35 -1.19 -13.15
CA THR A 111 -6.11 -2.11 -14.28
C THR A 111 -4.61 -2.17 -14.56
N ASP A 112 -4.01 -3.37 -14.54
CA ASP A 112 -2.58 -3.62 -14.83
C ASP A 112 -1.62 -2.75 -13.99
N CYS A 113 -1.94 -2.58 -12.70
CA CYS A 113 -1.07 -1.85 -11.77
C CYS A 113 0.11 -2.70 -11.29
N ALA A 114 1.16 -2.02 -10.83
CA ALA A 114 2.41 -2.63 -10.40
C ALA A 114 2.22 -3.78 -9.40
N ASP A 115 1.33 -3.60 -8.41
CA ASP A 115 1.04 -4.59 -7.38
C ASP A 115 0.42 -5.89 -7.92
N MET A 116 -0.20 -5.86 -9.10
CA MET A 116 -0.73 -7.05 -9.77
C MET A 116 0.35 -7.87 -10.50
N ALA A 117 1.54 -7.30 -10.68
CA ALA A 117 2.68 -7.97 -11.28
C ALA A 117 3.57 -8.70 -10.26
N LEU A 118 3.16 -8.77 -8.99
CA LEU A 118 3.84 -9.58 -8.00
C LEU A 118 3.95 -11.03 -8.48
N GLU A 119 5.13 -11.62 -8.33
CA GLU A 119 5.41 -12.99 -8.73
C GLU A 119 6.27 -13.72 -7.69
N GLU A 120 6.40 -15.05 -7.80
CA GLU A 120 7.15 -15.86 -6.83
C GLU A 120 8.60 -15.39 -6.64
N GLY A 121 9.23 -14.87 -7.70
CA GLY A 121 10.59 -14.33 -7.65
C GLY A 121 10.75 -13.10 -6.73
N ASP A 122 9.66 -12.43 -6.38
CA ASP A 122 9.66 -11.28 -5.47
C ASP A 122 9.75 -11.69 -4.00
N VAL A 123 9.49 -12.97 -3.68
CA VAL A 123 9.58 -13.49 -2.32
C VAL A 123 11.06 -13.68 -1.96
N ILE A 124 11.73 -12.58 -1.58
CA ILE A 124 13.17 -12.58 -1.30
C ILE A 124 13.50 -13.35 0.00
N ARG A 125 14.56 -14.17 -0.08
CA ARG A 125 15.18 -14.99 0.98
C ARG A 125 15.76 -14.20 2.18
N ARG A 126 15.53 -12.88 2.26
CA ARG A 126 15.86 -12.04 3.44
C ARG A 126 14.81 -12.16 4.55
N CYS A 127 13.67 -12.78 4.27
CA CYS A 127 12.68 -13.21 5.25
C CYS A 127 13.04 -14.60 5.83
N SER A 128 14.28 -14.82 6.25
CA SER A 128 14.83 -16.15 6.58
C SER A 128 14.16 -16.86 7.77
N GLY A 129 13.19 -16.24 8.45
CA GLY A 129 12.31 -16.89 9.44
C GLY A 129 10.98 -17.43 8.87
N VAL A 130 10.57 -16.99 7.68
CA VAL A 130 9.30 -17.37 7.06
C VAL A 130 9.56 -18.40 5.97
N ARG A 131 9.54 -19.68 6.34
CA ARG A 131 9.40 -20.76 5.35
C ARG A 131 8.00 -20.64 4.75
N ALA A 132 7.91 -20.13 3.52
CA ALA A 132 6.76 -20.38 2.68
C ALA A 132 6.63 -21.90 2.56
N ARG A 133 5.74 -22.50 3.35
CA ARG A 133 5.27 -23.85 3.07
C ARG A 133 4.42 -23.70 1.81
N SER A 134 4.72 -24.50 0.80
CA SER A 134 3.88 -24.64 -0.40
C SER A 134 2.40 -24.65 0.01
N TRP A 135 1.64 -23.72 -0.54
CA TRP A 135 0.18 -23.74 -0.49
C TRP A 135 -0.35 -24.91 -1.31
#